data_AF-A0A849C971-F1
#
_entry.id   AF-A0A849C971-F1
#
_cell.length_a   1.000
_cell.length_b   1.000
_cell.length_c   1.000
_cell.angle_alpha   90.00
_cell.angle_beta   90.00
_cell.angle_gamma   90.00
#
_symmetry.space_group_name_H-M   'P 1'
#
loop_
_entity.id
_entity.type
_entity.pdbx_description
1 polymer ?
#
loop_
_entity_poly.entity_id
_entity_poly.type
_entity_poly.pdbx_seq_one_letter_code
_entity_poly.pdbx_strand_id
1 'polypeptide(L)'
;MSEPNNTYDPPQDTGEPDSVETDPGALSSAEDLDEDRLRQDPHERGMDPPEHWSGATKYGMTPWEQAHPQPLAERLDEEQPDFTVDIPPRDPDAVEPDSLGVRHGAADLGTESYEEELGIAADIAGGSVPQEIREPSPPE
;
A
#
# COMPACT_ATOMS: atom_id res chain seq x y z
N MET A 1 -28.04 -37.06 -1.24
CA MET A 1 -27.06 -37.08 -2.34
C MET A 1 -27.12 -35.70 -2.97
N SER A 2 -26.11 -34.87 -2.74
CA SER A 2 -26.05 -33.49 -3.27
C SER A 2 -25.58 -33.53 -4.72
N GLU A 3 -26.36 -32.97 -5.63
CA GLU A 3 -25.94 -32.75 -7.02
C GLU A 3 -24.83 -31.68 -7.08
N PRO A 4 -23.84 -31.83 -7.98
CA PRO A 4 -22.75 -30.88 -8.09
C PRO A 4 -23.26 -29.55 -8.64
N ASN A 5 -22.91 -28.46 -7.94
CA ASN A 5 -23.09 -27.08 -8.35
C ASN A 5 -22.70 -26.89 -9.82
N ASN A 6 -23.69 -26.76 -10.70
CA ASN A 6 -23.50 -26.17 -12.00
C ASN A 6 -23.32 -24.67 -11.78
N THR A 7 -22.06 -24.22 -11.70
CA THR A 7 -21.67 -22.80 -11.72
C THR A 7 -21.91 -22.25 -13.13
N TYR A 8 -23.14 -22.29 -13.59
CA TYR A 8 -23.56 -21.58 -14.79
C TYR A 8 -24.19 -20.29 -14.30
N ASP A 9 -23.43 -19.20 -14.39
CA ASP A 9 -24.01 -17.86 -14.33
C ASP A 9 -25.10 -17.83 -15.42
N PRO A 10 -26.36 -17.47 -15.11
CA PRO A 10 -27.39 -17.41 -16.14
C PRO A 10 -26.88 -16.57 -17.31
N PRO A 11 -27.19 -16.94 -18.58
CA PRO A 11 -26.84 -16.09 -19.70
C PRO A 11 -27.37 -14.69 -19.38
N GLN A 12 -26.49 -13.69 -19.42
CA GLN A 12 -26.90 -12.30 -19.26
C GLN A 12 -28.06 -12.08 -20.24
N ASP A 13 -29.26 -11.79 -19.73
CA ASP A 13 -30.44 -11.55 -20.56
C ASP A 13 -30.30 -10.18 -21.21
N THR A 14 -29.45 -10.11 -22.24
CA THR A 14 -29.20 -8.92 -23.04
C THR A 14 -30.27 -8.69 -24.11
N GLY A 15 -31.37 -9.46 -24.09
CA GLY A 15 -32.43 -9.40 -25.10
C GLY A 15 -32.12 -10.20 -26.37
N GLU A 16 -33.02 -10.11 -27.36
CA GLU A 16 -32.79 -10.69 -28.69
C GLU A 16 -31.66 -9.94 -29.40
N PRO A 17 -30.74 -10.64 -30.10
CA PRO A 17 -29.64 -10.01 -30.80
C PRO A 17 -30.17 -9.05 -31.87
N ASP A 18 -29.62 -7.84 -31.94
CA ASP A 18 -29.96 -6.90 -33.01
C ASP A 18 -29.46 -7.46 -34.37
N SER A 19 -30.03 -6.94 -35.45
CA SER A 19 -29.63 -7.18 -36.83
C SER A 19 -28.13 -7.09 -37.08
N VAL A 20 -27.41 -6.21 -36.37
CA VAL A 20 -25.94 -6.06 -36.45
C VAL A 20 -25.20 -7.27 -35.85
N GLU A 21 -25.76 -7.88 -34.81
CA GLU A 21 -25.14 -9.02 -34.10
C GLU A 21 -25.36 -10.35 -34.82
N THR A 22 -26.24 -10.37 -35.83
CA THR A 22 -26.51 -11.56 -36.65
C THR A 22 -26.01 -11.42 -38.09
N ASP A 23 -25.68 -10.21 -38.54
CA ASP A 23 -25.19 -9.97 -39.89
C ASP A 23 -23.71 -10.42 -40.04
N PRO A 24 -23.40 -11.39 -40.92
CA PRO A 24 -22.03 -11.84 -41.12
C PRO A 24 -21.09 -10.73 -41.64
N GLY A 25 -21.62 -9.75 -42.36
CA GLY A 25 -20.82 -8.59 -42.83
C GLY A 25 -20.38 -7.69 -41.68
N ALA A 26 -21.31 -7.37 -40.79
CA ALA A 26 -21.06 -6.60 -39.58
C ALA A 26 -20.09 -7.32 -38.62
N LEU A 27 -20.30 -8.62 -38.37
CA LEU A 27 -19.39 -9.41 -37.52
C LEU A 27 -17.98 -9.47 -38.08
N SER A 28 -17.82 -9.68 -39.40
CA SER A 28 -16.51 -9.66 -40.04
C SER A 28 -15.82 -8.28 -39.97
N SER A 29 -16.59 -7.20 -40.02
CA SER A 29 -16.08 -5.82 -39.94
C SER A 29 -15.71 -5.43 -38.51
N ALA A 30 -16.38 -5.98 -37.50
CA ALA A 30 -16.04 -5.76 -36.10
C ALA A 30 -14.68 -6.39 -35.75
N GLU A 31 -14.41 -7.59 -36.23
CA GLU A 31 -13.10 -8.26 -36.11
C GLU A 31 -12.00 -7.49 -36.85
N ASP A 32 -12.32 -6.67 -37.87
CA ASP A 32 -11.29 -5.84 -38.54
C ASP A 32 -10.79 -4.69 -37.66
N LEU A 33 -11.54 -4.33 -36.62
CA LEU A 33 -11.23 -3.26 -35.67
C LEU A 33 -10.63 -3.79 -34.36
N ASP A 34 -10.32 -5.08 -34.28
CA ASP A 34 -9.61 -5.65 -33.15
C ASP A 34 -8.15 -5.17 -33.11
N GLU A 35 -7.54 -5.32 -31.95
CA GLU A 35 -6.19 -4.84 -31.65
C GLU A 35 -5.14 -5.59 -32.49
N ASP A 36 -5.39 -6.87 -32.75
CA ASP A 36 -4.53 -7.76 -33.53
C ASP A 36 -4.47 -7.34 -35.02
N ARG A 37 -5.61 -6.99 -35.64
CA ARG A 37 -5.68 -6.48 -37.02
C ARG A 37 -5.18 -5.05 -37.12
N LEU A 38 -5.55 -4.19 -36.17
CA LEU A 38 -5.10 -2.80 -36.14
C LEU A 38 -3.61 -2.66 -35.79
N ARG A 39 -2.98 -3.75 -35.32
CA ARG A 39 -1.59 -3.79 -34.82
C ARG A 39 -1.33 -2.68 -33.81
N GLN A 40 -2.35 -2.36 -33.02
CA GLN A 40 -2.29 -1.37 -31.95
C GLN A 40 -2.47 -2.14 -30.64
N ASP A 41 -1.39 -2.34 -29.90
CA ASP A 41 -1.49 -2.84 -28.53
C ASP A 41 -2.01 -1.68 -27.65
N PRO A 42 -3.14 -1.84 -26.93
CA PRO A 42 -3.61 -0.84 -25.98
C PRO A 42 -2.55 -0.39 -24.97
N HIS A 43 -1.61 -1.27 -24.62
CA HIS A 43 -0.51 -0.97 -23.70
C HIS A 43 0.58 -0.11 -24.33
N GLU A 44 0.73 -0.11 -25.67
CA GLU A 44 1.70 0.73 -26.38
C GLU A 44 1.43 2.22 -26.14
N ARG A 45 0.16 2.60 -25.98
CA ARG A 45 -0.27 4.00 -25.79
C ARG A 45 0.30 4.65 -24.53
N GLY A 46 0.78 3.87 -23.57
CA GLY A 46 1.43 4.36 -22.34
C GLY A 46 2.94 4.09 -22.27
N MET A 47 3.53 3.48 -23.29
CA MET A 47 4.97 3.12 -23.28
C MET A 47 5.86 4.33 -23.52
N ASP A 48 5.45 5.22 -24.42
CA ASP A 48 6.18 6.46 -24.66
C ASP A 48 5.74 7.51 -23.62
N PRO A 49 6.66 7.96 -22.74
CA PRO A 49 6.36 9.10 -21.89
C PRO A 49 6.10 10.34 -22.77
N PRO A 50 5.29 11.30 -22.28
CA PRO A 50 4.99 12.51 -23.03
C PRO A 50 6.25 13.21 -23.54
N GLU A 51 6.17 13.83 -24.72
CA GLU A 51 7.24 14.70 -25.20
C GLU A 51 7.59 15.71 -24.09
N HIS A 52 8.90 15.81 -23.79
CA HIS A 52 9.44 16.65 -22.70
C HIS A 52 9.21 16.17 -21.27
N TRP A 53 8.79 14.91 -21.05
CA TRP A 53 8.90 14.32 -19.73
C TRP A 53 10.37 14.25 -19.30
N SER A 54 10.74 15.09 -18.34
CA SER A 54 11.95 14.89 -17.54
C SER A 54 11.51 14.37 -16.18
N GLY A 55 12.12 13.28 -15.72
CA GLY A 55 11.95 12.84 -14.33
C GLY A 55 12.19 14.01 -13.38
N ALA A 56 11.37 14.13 -12.34
CA ALA A 56 11.50 15.19 -11.35
C ALA A 56 12.80 14.99 -10.54
N THR A 57 13.92 15.51 -11.02
CA THR A 57 15.21 15.44 -10.31
C THR A 57 15.42 16.70 -9.49
N LYS A 58 14.91 16.68 -8.26
CA LYS A 58 14.99 17.80 -7.31
C LYS A 58 16.34 17.86 -6.58
N TYR A 59 16.85 16.71 -6.14
CA TYR A 59 18.10 16.58 -5.37
C TYR A 59 18.81 15.26 -5.70
N GLY A 60 20.14 15.21 -5.57
CA GLY A 60 20.94 13.98 -5.79
C GLY A 60 21.56 13.86 -7.19
N MET A 61 21.61 14.95 -7.94
CA MET A 61 22.15 14.99 -9.31
C MET A 61 23.65 15.21 -9.35
N THR A 62 24.23 15.74 -8.27
CA THR A 62 25.68 15.93 -8.16
C THR A 62 26.31 14.89 -7.23
N PRO A 63 27.59 14.53 -7.43
CA PRO A 63 28.31 13.64 -6.51
C PRO A 63 28.29 14.14 -5.06
N TRP A 64 28.25 15.47 -4.87
CA TRP A 64 28.18 16.06 -3.54
C TRP A 64 26.83 15.77 -2.87
N GLU A 65 25.71 15.97 -3.57
CA GLU A 65 24.37 15.70 -3.05
C GLU A 65 24.15 14.21 -2.78
N GLN A 66 24.76 13.32 -3.58
CA GLN A 66 24.70 11.88 -3.33
C GLN A 66 25.44 11.48 -2.05
N ALA A 67 26.54 12.16 -1.73
CA ALA A 67 27.30 11.93 -0.50
C ALA A 67 26.67 12.62 0.74
N HIS A 68 25.87 13.67 0.52
CA HIS A 68 25.26 14.48 1.56
C HIS A 68 23.74 14.43 1.40
N PRO A 69 23.05 13.49 2.04
CA PRO A 69 21.61 13.39 1.94
C PRO A 69 20.96 14.69 2.41
N GLN A 70 19.85 15.04 1.75
CA GLN A 70 19.07 16.22 2.08
C GLN A 70 18.60 16.16 3.55
N PRO A 71 18.55 17.30 4.27
CA PRO A 71 18.04 17.34 5.64
C PRO A 71 16.63 16.77 5.75
N LEU A 72 16.37 15.99 6.80
CA LEU A 72 15.08 15.33 7.01
C LEU A 72 13.90 16.31 7.06
N ALA A 73 14.09 17.48 7.69
CA ALA A 73 13.05 18.50 7.78
C ALA A 73 12.61 19.02 6.40
N GLU A 74 13.57 19.19 5.48
CA GLU A 74 13.31 19.66 4.12
C GLU A 74 12.53 18.60 3.33
N ARG A 75 12.90 17.32 3.50
CA ARG A 75 12.16 16.20 2.91
C ARG A 75 10.73 16.09 3.40
N LEU A 76 10.48 16.34 4.68
CA LEU A 76 9.14 16.28 5.27
C LEU A 76 8.25 17.42 4.78
N ASP A 77 8.81 18.60 4.53
CA ASP A 77 8.08 19.75 4.00
C ASP A 77 7.62 19.53 2.54
N GLU A 78 8.38 18.73 1.77
CA GLU A 78 8.01 18.32 0.42
C GLU A 78 6.91 17.23 0.37
N GLU A 79 6.67 16.51 1.46
CA GLU A 79 5.68 15.43 1.53
C GLU A 79 4.28 16.00 1.81
N GLN A 80 3.31 15.65 0.96
CA GLN A 80 1.90 15.97 1.19
C GLN A 80 1.22 14.78 1.88
N PRO A 81 0.52 14.98 3.02
CA PRO A 81 -0.21 13.90 3.67
C PRO A 81 -1.33 13.36 2.77
N ASP A 82 -1.40 12.04 2.61
CA ASP A 82 -2.44 11.36 1.82
C ASP A 82 -3.85 11.48 2.44
N PHE A 83 -3.93 11.92 3.69
CA PHE A 83 -5.17 12.20 4.40
C PHE A 83 -5.33 13.70 4.64
N THR A 84 -6.54 14.20 4.44
CA THR A 84 -6.92 15.54 4.87
C THR A 84 -6.85 15.59 6.39
N VAL A 85 -5.77 16.15 6.94
CA VAL A 85 -5.74 16.53 8.34
C VAL A 85 -6.64 17.75 8.47
N ASP A 86 -7.87 17.54 8.92
CA ASP A 86 -8.72 18.65 9.37
C ASP A 86 -8.13 19.14 10.70
N ILE A 87 -7.07 19.95 10.61
CA ILE A 87 -6.48 20.62 11.76
C ILE A 87 -7.40 21.79 12.05
N PRO A 88 -8.26 21.75 13.08
CA PRO A 88 -9.04 22.92 13.45
C PRO A 88 -8.06 24.06 13.76
N PRO A 89 -8.42 25.32 13.41
CA PRO A 89 -7.57 26.46 13.73
C PRO A 89 -7.25 26.44 15.23
N ARG A 90 -5.95 26.42 15.54
CA ARG A 90 -5.48 26.42 16.92
C ARG A 90 -5.82 27.77 17.54
N ASP A 91 -6.84 27.81 18.40
CA ASP A 91 -7.14 28.98 19.20
C ASP A 91 -5.92 29.31 20.09
N PRO A 92 -5.35 30.52 20.00
CA PRO A 92 -4.17 30.89 20.77
C PRO A 92 -4.45 30.98 22.29
N ASP A 93 -5.73 31.02 22.67
CA ASP A 93 -6.21 31.07 24.06
C ASP A 93 -6.79 29.72 24.54
N ALA A 94 -6.77 28.68 23.71
CA ALA A 94 -7.16 27.34 24.14
C ALA A 94 -6.08 26.77 25.07
N VAL A 95 -6.31 26.89 26.38
CA VAL A 95 -5.66 26.03 27.37
C VAL A 95 -6.17 24.62 27.10
N GLU A 96 -5.33 23.76 26.52
CA GLU A 96 -5.68 22.37 26.30
C GLU A 96 -6.07 21.70 27.63
N PRO A 97 -7.27 21.10 27.75
CA PRO A 97 -7.43 20.00 28.66
C PRO A 97 -6.74 18.79 28.01
N ASP A 98 -5.52 18.50 28.48
CA ASP A 98 -4.88 17.18 28.51
C ASP A 98 -5.73 16.03 27.90
N SER A 99 -5.73 15.90 26.57
CA SER A 99 -6.41 14.79 25.90
C SER A 99 -5.90 14.52 24.48
N LEU A 100 -4.58 14.51 24.31
CA LEU A 100 -3.86 13.36 23.73
C LEU A 100 -2.54 13.23 24.48
N GLY A 101 -2.64 12.77 25.73
CA GLY A 101 -1.50 12.47 26.57
C GLY A 101 -0.65 11.34 26.00
N VAL A 102 0.44 11.67 25.32
CA VAL A 102 1.71 10.96 25.54
C VAL A 102 2.45 11.73 26.63
N ARG A 103 1.92 11.56 27.84
CA ARG A 103 2.58 11.93 29.08
C ARG A 103 3.86 11.11 29.21
N HIS A 104 5.02 11.75 29.03
CA HIS A 104 6.23 11.32 29.72
C HIS A 104 6.00 11.58 31.21
N GLY A 105 5.42 10.62 31.91
CA GLY A 105 5.05 10.78 33.32
C GLY A 105 4.49 9.50 33.90
N ALA A 106 5.35 8.82 34.67
CA ALA A 106 5.09 7.61 35.45
C ALA A 106 3.69 7.55 36.06
N ALA A 107 2.89 6.59 35.60
CA ALA A 107 1.73 6.09 36.33
C ALA A 107 1.58 4.61 35.99
N ASP A 108 2.17 3.77 36.86
CA ASP A 108 1.71 2.44 37.28
C ASP A 108 0.93 1.65 36.22
N LEU A 109 1.58 1.40 35.08
CA LEU A 109 1.25 0.27 34.23
C LEU A 109 2.07 -0.87 34.80
N GLY A 110 1.43 -2.02 35.06
CA GLY A 110 2.11 -3.22 35.52
C GLY A 110 3.43 -3.38 34.75
N THR A 111 4.50 -3.61 35.50
CA THR A 111 5.91 -3.57 35.07
C THR A 111 6.29 -4.58 33.99
N GLU A 112 5.33 -5.09 33.22
CA GLU A 112 5.56 -5.93 32.07
C GLU A 112 5.68 -4.99 30.87
N SER A 113 6.89 -4.92 30.31
CA SER A 113 7.12 -4.13 29.11
C SER A 113 6.21 -4.64 27.98
N TYR A 114 5.82 -3.76 27.06
CA TYR A 114 5.09 -4.14 25.83
C TYR A 114 5.74 -5.32 25.09
N GLU A 115 7.06 -5.43 25.22
CA GLU A 115 7.89 -6.48 24.63
C GLU A 115 7.74 -7.83 25.36
N GLU A 116 7.51 -7.80 26.67
CA GLU A 116 7.28 -8.96 27.54
C GLU A 116 5.88 -9.54 27.34
N GLU A 117 4.86 -8.69 27.22
CA GLU A 117 3.47 -9.10 26.93
C GLU A 117 3.35 -9.79 25.56
N LEU A 118 4.11 -9.32 24.57
CA LEU A 118 4.12 -9.88 23.20
C LEU A 118 5.17 -10.98 23.00
N GLY A 119 6.00 -11.28 24.00
CA GLY A 119 7.06 -12.29 23.89
C GLY A 119 8.15 -11.94 22.86
N ILE A 120 8.38 -10.65 22.61
CA ILE A 120 9.36 -10.12 21.65
C ILE A 120 10.54 -9.42 22.33
N ALA A 121 10.66 -9.52 23.66
CA ALA A 121 11.75 -8.93 24.43
C ALA A 121 13.12 -9.37 23.88
N ALA A 122 14.03 -8.42 23.66
CA ALA A 122 15.29 -8.66 22.94
C ALA A 122 16.23 -9.66 23.64
N ASP A 123 16.06 -9.81 24.95
CA ASP A 123 16.70 -10.79 25.81
C ASP A 123 16.05 -12.19 25.76
N ILE A 124 14.84 -12.30 25.21
CA ILE A 124 14.12 -13.56 24.99
C ILE A 124 14.02 -13.83 23.48
N ALA A 125 14.89 -14.69 22.96
CA ALA A 125 14.81 -15.14 21.58
C ALA A 125 13.43 -15.78 21.29
N GLY A 126 12.61 -15.10 20.49
CA GLY A 126 11.24 -15.48 20.08
C GLY A 126 11.14 -16.72 19.17
N GLY A 127 12.11 -17.63 19.25
CA GLY A 127 12.07 -18.95 18.64
C GLY A 127 11.66 -20.02 19.64
N SER A 128 11.00 -21.09 19.16
CA SER A 128 10.50 -22.23 19.93
C SER A 128 11.59 -23.14 20.54
N VAL A 129 12.70 -22.59 21.02
CA VAL A 129 13.71 -23.36 21.75
C VAL A 129 13.18 -23.68 23.15
N PRO A 130 13.23 -24.94 23.61
CA PRO A 130 12.78 -25.30 24.96
C PRO A 130 13.63 -24.64 26.06
N GLN A 131 13.01 -24.34 27.21
CA GLN A 131 13.60 -23.64 28.36
C GLN A 131 14.92 -24.30 28.84
N GLU A 132 15.02 -25.62 28.73
CA GLU A 132 16.18 -26.43 29.14
C GLU A 132 17.47 -26.08 28.39
N ILE A 133 17.39 -25.47 27.20
CA ILE A 133 18.55 -25.01 26.43
C ILE A 133 18.95 -23.57 26.82
N ARG A 134 18.04 -22.81 27.44
CA ARG A 134 18.27 -21.40 27.84
C ARG A 134 19.00 -21.30 29.18
N GLU A 135 18.78 -22.24 30.09
CA GLU A 135 19.41 -22.25 31.41
C GLU A 135 20.60 -23.23 31.44
N PRO A 136 21.83 -22.77 31.74
CA PRO A 136 22.94 -23.69 31.94
C PRO A 136 22.70 -24.55 33.18
N SER A 137 23.01 -25.84 33.13
CA SER A 137 22.92 -26.70 34.33
C SER A 137 23.79 -26.11 35.46
N PRO A 138 23.28 -26.08 36.70
CA PRO A 138 24.03 -25.57 37.82
C PRO A 138 25.30 -26.41 38.05
N PRO A 139 26.40 -25.79 38.48
CA PRO A 139 27.64 -26.51 38.75
C PRO A 139 27.46 -27.47 39.93
N GLU A 140 28.03 -28.68 39.82
CA GLU A 140 28.18 -29.62 40.95
C GLU A 140 29.19 -29.13 42.01
#